data_AF-A0A2N5GT53-F1
#
_entry.id   AF-A0A2N5GT53-F1
#
_cell.length_a   1.000
_cell.length_b   1.000
_cell.length_c   1.000
_cell.angle_alpha   90.00
_cell.angle_beta   90.00
_cell.angle_gamma   90.00
#
_symmetry.space_group_name_H-M   'P 1'
#
loop_
_entity.id
_entity.type
_entity.pdbx_description
1 polymer ?
#
loop_
_entity_poly.entity_id
_entity_poly.type
_entity_poly.pdbx_seq_one_letter_code
_entity_poly.pdbx_strand_id
1 'polypeptide(L)'
;MLFTTGEIYKRTGFTERSIRYYSNLDLLKAKKNDNGQLVLSKSDLENIVQILASKIAGYKLKDLIDQQPSLSFIKDDLTQIIADLENVLFHLDQTDSEENLMENIRLLQNYNAKYLRKR
;
A
#
# COMPACT_ATOMS: atom_id res chain seq x y z
N MET A 1 4.04 -3.80 -24.86
CA MET A 1 5.08 -2.76 -24.66
C MET A 1 5.88 -3.10 -23.43
N LEU A 2 7.20 -2.93 -23.48
CA LEU A 2 8.11 -3.15 -22.35
C LEU A 2 8.73 -1.82 -21.95
N PHE A 3 8.99 -1.64 -20.65
CA PHE A 3 9.57 -0.43 -20.08
C PHE A 3 10.89 -0.78 -19.40
N THR A 4 11.95 -0.05 -19.71
CA THR A 4 13.22 -0.18 -18.99
C THR A 4 13.10 0.36 -17.57
N THR A 5 13.93 -0.14 -16.65
CA THR A 5 14.02 0.37 -15.28
C THR A 5 14.32 1.88 -15.25
N GLY A 6 15.12 2.39 -16.20
CA GLY A 6 15.43 3.80 -16.34
C GLY A 6 14.22 4.65 -16.73
N GLU A 7 13.36 4.18 -17.64
CA GLU A 7 12.11 4.86 -17.99
C GLU A 7 11.14 4.91 -16.82
N ILE A 8 11.01 3.78 -16.10
CA ILE A 8 10.15 3.70 -14.91
C ILE A 8 10.64 4.66 -13.82
N TYR A 9 11.95 4.66 -13.53
CA TYR A 9 12.55 5.55 -12.54
C TYR A 9 12.29 7.02 -12.87
N LYS A 10 12.52 7.45 -14.12
CA LYS A 10 12.30 8.84 -14.54
C LYS A 10 10.85 9.32 -14.37
N ARG A 11 9.87 8.43 -14.48
CA ARG A 11 8.44 8.78 -14.39
C ARG A 11 7.85 8.64 -13.00
N THR A 12 8.40 7.75 -12.17
CA THR A 12 7.74 7.30 -10.93
C THR A 12 8.64 7.37 -9.69
N GLY A 13 9.95 7.56 -9.86
CA GLY A 13 10.94 7.40 -8.79
C GLY A 13 11.18 5.94 -8.37
N PHE A 14 10.48 4.97 -8.97
CA PHE A 14 10.61 3.57 -8.60
C PHE A 14 11.95 3.00 -9.12
N THR A 15 12.82 2.64 -8.17
CA THR A 15 14.21 2.30 -8.48
C THR A 15 14.35 0.88 -9.03
N GLU A 16 15.41 0.64 -9.80
CA GLU A 16 15.78 -0.71 -10.22
C GLU A 16 16.01 -1.65 -9.03
N ARG A 17 16.53 -1.13 -7.90
CA ARG A 17 16.68 -1.89 -6.65
C ARG A 17 15.32 -2.40 -6.16
N SER A 18 14.30 -1.56 -6.16
CA SER A 18 12.93 -1.94 -5.77
C SER A 18 12.36 -3.00 -6.72
N ILE A 19 12.57 -2.83 -8.02
CA ILE A 19 12.11 -3.79 -9.05
C ILE A 19 12.74 -5.16 -8.81
N ARG A 20 14.07 -5.23 -8.66
CA ARG A 20 14.78 -6.49 -8.34
C ARG A 20 14.29 -7.10 -7.05
N TYR A 21 14.08 -6.28 -6.01
CA TYR A 21 13.61 -6.75 -4.71
C TYR A 21 12.25 -7.46 -4.83
N TYR A 22 11.27 -6.84 -5.49
CA TYR A 22 9.95 -7.47 -5.66
C TYR A 22 9.95 -8.61 -6.67
N SER A 23 10.85 -8.60 -7.66
CA SER A 23 11.07 -9.77 -8.52
C SER A 23 11.60 -10.97 -7.75
N ASN A 24 12.52 -10.77 -6.81
CA ASN A 24 13.04 -11.84 -5.96
C ASN A 24 11.98 -12.40 -4.99
N LEU A 25 10.91 -11.65 -4.74
CA LEU A 25 9.75 -12.08 -3.94
C LEU A 25 8.59 -12.61 -4.79
N ASP A 26 8.83 -12.82 -6.09
CA ASP A 26 7.82 -13.26 -7.06
C ASP A 26 6.61 -12.34 -7.26
N LEU A 27 6.66 -11.13 -6.72
CA LEU A 27 5.61 -10.11 -6.87
C LEU A 27 5.68 -9.38 -8.22
N LEU A 28 6.86 -9.34 -8.85
CA LEU A 28 7.07 -8.84 -10.21
C LEU A 28 7.73 -9.90 -11.08
N LYS A 29 7.37 -9.96 -12.36
CA LYS A 29 7.92 -10.89 -13.35
C LYS A 29 8.73 -10.15 -14.41
N ALA A 30 9.50 -9.14 -13.96
CA ALA A 30 10.44 -8.39 -14.79
C ALA A 30 11.42 -9.34 -15.51
N LYS A 31 11.71 -9.05 -16.78
CA LYS A 31 12.57 -9.88 -17.64
C LYS A 31 13.82 -9.12 -18.04
N LYS A 32 14.82 -9.81 -18.56
CA LYS A 32 15.94 -9.16 -19.25
C LYS A 32 15.62 -9.04 -20.74
N ASN A 33 15.90 -7.90 -21.34
CA ASN A 33 15.90 -7.74 -22.79
C ASN A 33 17.20 -8.30 -23.41
N ASP A 34 17.34 -8.20 -24.73
CA ASP A 34 18.50 -8.71 -25.48
C ASP A 34 19.82 -8.07 -25.06
N ASN A 35 19.77 -6.85 -24.51
CA ASN A 35 20.93 -6.12 -23.98
C ASN A 35 21.20 -6.44 -22.50
N GLY A 36 20.50 -7.42 -21.92
CA GLY A 36 20.64 -7.83 -20.52
C GLY A 36 20.02 -6.86 -19.50
N GLN A 37 19.31 -5.83 -19.94
CA GLN A 37 18.67 -4.84 -19.06
C GLN A 37 17.33 -5.35 -18.55
N LEU A 38 17.01 -5.06 -17.29
CA LEU A 38 15.70 -5.36 -16.73
C LEU A 38 14.62 -4.49 -17.38
N VAL A 39 13.54 -5.15 -17.79
CA VAL A 39 12.37 -4.54 -18.42
C VAL A 39 11.08 -5.07 -17.79
N LEU A 40 10.11 -4.18 -17.69
CA LEU A 40 8.80 -4.41 -17.09
C LEU A 40 7.73 -4.43 -18.16
N SER A 41 6.81 -5.37 -18.03
CA SER A 41 5.58 -5.43 -18.82
C SER A 41 4.49 -4.56 -18.20
N LYS A 42 3.36 -4.42 -18.89
CA LYS A 42 2.18 -3.72 -18.34
C LYS A 42 1.69 -4.39 -17.04
N SER A 43 1.66 -5.72 -16.97
CA SER A 43 1.22 -6.43 -15.76
C SER A 43 2.15 -6.18 -14.58
N ASP A 44 3.45 -6.00 -14.80
CA ASP A 44 4.36 -5.61 -13.73
C ASP A 44 4.03 -4.21 -13.19
N LEU A 45 3.60 -3.28 -14.05
CA LEU A 45 3.15 -1.96 -13.61
C LEU A 45 1.86 -2.04 -12.79
N GLU A 46 0.92 -2.88 -13.22
CA GLU A 46 -0.32 -3.16 -12.47
C GLU A 46 -0.01 -3.75 -11.09
N ASN A 47 0.96 -4.67 -11.00
CA ASN A 47 1.43 -5.22 -9.73
C ASN A 47 2.13 -4.16 -8.87
N ILE A 48 2.93 -3.26 -9.45
CA ILE A 48 3.52 -2.14 -8.70
C ILE A 48 2.42 -1.27 -8.09
N VAL A 49 1.35 -0.97 -8.84
CA VAL A 49 0.20 -0.23 -8.30
C VAL A 49 -0.42 -0.96 -7.11
N GLN A 50 -0.66 -2.27 -7.21
CA GLN A 50 -1.21 -3.07 -6.11
C GLN A 50 -0.30 -3.11 -4.89
N ILE A 51 1.02 -3.30 -5.08
CA ILE A 51 2.01 -3.29 -3.99
C ILE A 51 1.98 -1.94 -3.26
N LEU A 52 1.97 -0.83 -4.00
CA LEU A 52 1.97 0.51 -3.41
C LEU A 52 0.64 0.82 -2.70
N ALA A 53 -0.51 0.49 -3.31
CA ALA A 53 -1.81 0.68 -2.69
C ALA A 53 -1.96 -0.14 -1.40
N SER A 54 -1.50 -1.39 -1.40
CA SER A 54 -1.55 -2.25 -0.22
C SER A 54 -0.70 -1.72 0.93
N LYS A 55 0.47 -1.14 0.62
CA LYS A 55 1.30 -0.47 1.64
C LYS A 55 0.57 0.70 2.28
N ILE A 56 -0.18 1.48 1.51
CA ILE A 56 -1.00 2.58 2.03
C ILE A 56 -2.11 2.01 2.92
N ALA A 57 -2.73 0.90 2.52
CA ALA A 57 -3.75 0.20 3.32
C ALA A 57 -3.19 -0.55 4.56
N GLY A 58 -1.87 -0.48 4.82
CA GLY A 58 -1.25 -1.04 6.02
C GLY A 58 -0.93 -2.53 5.95
N TYR A 59 -0.91 -3.13 4.76
CA TYR A 59 -0.54 -4.54 4.57
C TYR A 59 0.94 -4.76 4.87
N LYS A 60 1.26 -5.87 5.55
CA LYS A 60 2.64 -6.34 5.63
C LYS A 60 3.05 -6.92 4.27
N LEU A 61 4.34 -6.85 3.97
CA LEU A 61 4.87 -7.46 2.75
C LEU A 61 4.62 -8.97 2.70
N LYS A 62 4.62 -9.65 3.86
CA LYS A 62 4.26 -11.07 3.95
C LYS A 62 2.83 -11.32 3.46
N ASP A 63 1.88 -10.49 3.89
CA ASP A 63 0.47 -10.63 3.50
C ASP A 63 0.30 -10.46 1.98
N LEU A 64 1.10 -9.57 1.36
CA LEU A 64 1.11 -9.40 -0.10
C LEU A 64 1.58 -10.65 -0.84
N ILE A 65 2.57 -11.35 -0.30
CA ILE A 65 3.10 -12.59 -0.90
C ILE A 65 2.09 -13.73 -0.73
N ASP A 66 1.52 -13.85 0.46
CA ASP A 66 0.66 -14.98 0.84
C ASP A 66 -0.75 -14.87 0.24
N GLN A 67 -1.30 -13.64 0.17
CA GLN A 67 -2.72 -13.42 -0.15
C GLN A 67 -2.95 -12.79 -1.52
N GLN A 68 -1.96 -12.06 -2.05
CA GLN A 68 -2.03 -11.33 -3.33
C GLN A 68 -3.40 -10.64 -3.54
N PRO A 69 -3.80 -9.73 -2.62
CA PRO A 69 -5.11 -9.12 -2.66
C PRO A 69 -5.33 -8.36 -3.96
N SER A 70 -6.55 -8.47 -4.51
CA SER A 70 -6.91 -7.74 -5.72
C SER A 70 -6.97 -6.23 -5.48
N LEU A 71 -6.78 -5.44 -6.53
CA LEU A 71 -6.87 -3.98 -6.44
C LEU A 71 -8.25 -3.50 -5.96
N SER A 72 -9.34 -4.23 -6.29
CA SER A 72 -10.68 -3.90 -5.80
C SER A 72 -10.79 -4.08 -4.29
N PHE A 73 -10.26 -5.18 -3.76
CA PHE A 73 -10.27 -5.44 -2.33
C PHE A 73 -9.47 -4.38 -1.55
N ILE A 74 -8.28 -4.03 -2.05
CA ILE A 74 -7.47 -2.95 -1.47
C ILE A 74 -8.20 -1.61 -1.51
N LYS A 75 -8.95 -1.33 -2.58
CA LYS A 75 -9.76 -0.11 -2.68
C LYS A 75 -10.88 -0.08 -1.64
N ASP A 76 -11.54 -1.20 -1.39
CA ASP A 76 -12.59 -1.30 -0.38
C ASP A 76 -12.01 -1.06 1.03
N ASP A 77 -10.84 -1.64 1.33
CA ASP A 77 -10.11 -1.38 2.58
C ASP A 77 -9.75 0.10 2.74
N LEU A 78 -9.23 0.75 1.69
CA LEU A 78 -8.92 2.18 1.71
C LEU A 78 -10.18 3.03 1.92
N THR A 79 -11.32 2.62 1.36
CA THR A 79 -12.61 3.29 1.58
C THR A 79 -13.02 3.20 3.05
N GLN A 80 -12.84 2.03 3.67
CA GLN A 80 -13.11 1.85 5.10
C GLN A 80 -12.14 2.66 5.99
N ILE A 81 -10.86 2.73 5.62
CA ILE A 81 -9.87 3.57 6.31
C ILE A 81 -10.31 5.04 6.30
N ILE A 82 -10.78 5.55 5.15
CA ILE A 82 -11.29 6.93 5.04
C ILE A 82 -12.48 7.13 5.98
N ALA A 83 -13.48 6.25 5.94
CA ALA A 83 -14.65 6.37 6.82
C ALA A 83 -14.28 6.35 8.31
N ASP A 84 -13.35 5.46 8.70
CA ASP A 84 -12.86 5.38 10.07
C ASP A 84 -12.09 6.67 10.47
N LEU A 85 -11.30 7.23 9.56
CA LEU A 85 -10.58 8.49 9.77
C LEU A 85 -11.52 9.70 9.87
N GLU A 86 -12.54 9.78 9.01
CA GLU A 86 -13.56 10.83 9.06
C GLU A 86 -14.28 10.81 10.41
N ASN A 87 -14.62 9.62 10.91
CA ASN A 87 -15.22 9.48 12.23
C ASN A 87 -14.27 9.92 13.36
N VAL A 88 -12.98 9.60 13.26
CA VAL A 88 -11.96 10.08 14.22
C VAL A 88 -11.86 11.60 14.17
N LEU A 89 -11.76 12.20 12.98
CA LEU A 89 -11.67 13.65 12.80
C LEU A 89 -12.86 14.38 13.41
N PHE A 90 -14.08 13.87 13.17
CA PHE A 90 -15.29 14.44 13.73
C PHE A 90 -15.28 14.50 15.27
N HIS A 91 -14.79 13.45 15.94
CA HIS A 91 -14.75 13.40 17.40
C HIS A 91 -13.56 14.16 17.99
N LEU A 92 -12.46 14.30 17.26
CA LEU A 92 -11.30 15.09 17.72
C LEU A 92 -11.63 16.57 17.93
N ASP A 93 -12.63 17.09 17.22
CA ASP A 93 -13.15 18.45 17.43
C ASP A 93 -13.95 18.59 18.74
N GLN A 94 -14.29 17.47 19.40
CA GLN A 94 -15.08 17.43 20.62
C GLN A 94 -14.19 17.00 21.79
N THR A 95 -13.71 17.96 22.59
CA THR A 95 -12.87 17.68 23.77
C THR A 95 -13.38 18.32 25.05
N ASP A 96 -14.63 18.82 25.01
CA ASP A 96 -15.21 19.66 26.06
C ASP A 96 -15.66 18.89 27.31
N SER A 97 -15.61 17.55 27.29
CA SER A 97 -16.05 16.69 28.40
C SER A 97 -15.17 15.45 28.56
N GLU A 98 -15.16 14.88 29.75
CA GLU A 98 -14.48 13.60 30.03
C GLU A 98 -15.02 12.47 29.15
N GLU A 99 -16.34 12.43 28.91
CA GLU A 99 -16.97 11.45 28.02
C GLU A 99 -16.42 11.58 26.58
N ASN A 100 -16.32 12.81 26.07
CA ASN A 100 -15.77 13.05 24.73
C ASN A 100 -14.29 12.64 24.65
N LEU A 101 -13.50 12.89 25.70
CA LEU A 101 -12.10 12.45 25.77
C LEU A 101 -11.99 10.92 25.77
N MET A 102 -12.84 10.24 26.53
CA MET A 102 -12.87 8.77 26.60
C MET A 102 -13.28 8.15 25.26
N GLU A 103 -14.26 8.73 24.58
CA GLU A 103 -14.66 8.30 23.24
C GLU A 103 -13.54 8.49 22.21
N ASN A 104 -12.86 9.65 22.25
CA ASN A 104 -11.68 9.90 21.42
C ASN A 104 -10.58 8.84 21.66
N ILE A 105 -10.26 8.54 22.92
CA ILE A 105 -9.28 7.49 23.26
C ILE A 105 -9.71 6.15 22.67
N ARG A 106 -10.97 5.77 22.81
CA ARG A 106 -11.53 4.51 22.29
C ARG A 106 -11.40 4.43 20.77
N LEU A 107 -11.81 5.46 20.05
CA LEU A 107 -11.74 5.53 18.59
C LEU A 107 -10.29 5.45 18.08
N LEU A 108 -9.39 6.21 18.69
CA LEU A 108 -7.97 6.20 18.34
C LEU A 108 -7.31 4.84 18.63
N GLN A 109 -7.64 4.20 19.75
CA GLN A 109 -7.16 2.85 20.06
C GLN A 109 -7.65 1.83 19.03
N ASN A 110 -8.92 1.89 18.63
CA ASN A 110 -9.49 1.01 17.62
C ASN A 110 -8.82 1.20 16.26
N TYR A 111 -8.64 2.45 15.82
CA TYR A 111 -7.94 2.77 14.57
C TYR A 111 -6.50 2.23 14.58
N ASN A 112 -5.77 2.48 15.66
CA ASN A 112 -4.39 2.00 15.82
C ASN A 112 -4.31 0.47 15.79
N ALA A 113 -5.23 -0.22 16.48
CA ALA A 113 -5.27 -1.68 16.49
C ALA A 113 -5.58 -2.27 15.11
N LYS A 114 -6.49 -1.63 14.36
CA LYS A 114 -6.91 -2.10 13.05
C LYS A 114 -5.83 -1.87 11.97
N TYR A 115 -5.18 -0.71 11.96
CA TYR A 115 -4.33 -0.29 10.84
C TYR A 115 -2.85 -0.06 11.15
N LEU A 116 -2.46 0.31 12.38
CA LEU A 116 -1.08 0.67 12.69
C LEU A 116 -0.28 -0.41 13.43
N ARG A 117 -0.95 -1.31 14.16
CA ARG A 117 -0.28 -2.37 14.95
C ARG A 117 0.24 -3.54 14.12
N LYS A 118 -0.07 -3.60 12.81
CA LYS A 118 0.48 -4.60 11.88
C LYS A 118 1.86 -4.19 11.33
N ARG A 119 2.84 -3.88 12.18
CA ARG A 119 4.27 -3.89 11.80
C ARG A 119 4.93 -5.20 12.18
#